data_AF-A0AAD6U9S4-F1
#
_entry.id   AF-A0AAD6U9S4-F1
#
_cell.length_a   1.000
_cell.length_b   1.000
_cell.length_c   1.000
_cell.angle_alpha   90.00
_cell.angle_beta   90.00
_cell.angle_gamma   90.00
#
_symmetry.space_group_name_H-M   'P 1'
#
loop_
_entity.id
_entity.type
_entity.pdbx_description
1 polymer ?
#
loop_
_entity_poly.entity_id
_entity_poly.type
_entity_poly.pdbx_seq_one_letter_code
_entity_poly.pdbx_strand_id
1 'polypeptide(L)'
;MSRVPYSSALDVVVSPDNVPETLPRPADFTLVDDVARPTLAMLDPRLTKLPGYVIRHELAKQWGQLLEGLNGVELPCTMPKNIVGPVVYVTRPQHPPNRVPFFPTHAIALTTPLTILTPPNAPVTVLAIHGTVLAAHCAKIVLAAPVQSTKPGFLCLPVLRLHLQSMTAFVALRAFMYSRRADTFLTSLMPFIPAFLAKLRSDDARAIIKATQDP
;
A
#
# COMPACT_ATOMS: atom_id res chain seq x y z
N MET A 1 0.49 14.43 -43.35
CA MET A 1 1.43 14.40 -42.20
C MET A 1 1.51 15.80 -41.62
N SER A 2 0.78 16.08 -40.54
CA SER A 2 0.74 17.40 -39.89
C SER A 2 1.41 17.30 -38.52
N ARG A 3 2.46 18.09 -38.29
CA ARG A 3 3.19 18.17 -37.01
C ARG A 3 2.51 19.21 -36.12
N VAL A 4 2.07 18.79 -34.94
CA VAL A 4 1.60 19.69 -33.87
C VAL A 4 2.84 20.28 -33.17
N PRO A 5 2.94 21.61 -32.96
CA PRO A 5 4.04 22.18 -32.20
C PRO A 5 3.88 21.93 -30.70
N TYR A 6 4.96 21.51 -30.05
CA TYR A 6 5.11 21.54 -28.60
C TYR A 6 5.16 23.00 -28.15
N SER A 7 4.16 23.42 -27.35
CA SER A 7 4.19 24.69 -26.64
C SER A 7 4.95 24.52 -25.33
N SER A 8 6.15 25.09 -25.29
CA SER A 8 6.96 25.29 -24.09
C SER A 8 6.57 26.64 -23.49
N ALA A 9 6.06 26.66 -22.25
CA ALA A 9 6.24 27.76 -21.29
C ALA A 9 5.34 27.55 -20.07
N LEU A 10 5.92 27.18 -18.94
CA LEU A 10 5.53 27.70 -17.63
C LEU A 10 6.79 27.71 -16.74
N ASP A 11 7.63 28.72 -16.95
CA ASP A 11 8.55 29.18 -15.93
C ASP A 11 7.73 29.92 -14.87
N VAL A 12 7.34 29.20 -13.81
CA VAL A 12 6.79 29.83 -12.61
C VAL A 12 7.99 30.28 -11.77
N VAL A 13 8.41 31.52 -11.97
CA VAL A 13 9.32 32.20 -11.05
C VAL A 13 8.56 32.43 -9.75
N VAL A 14 8.79 31.57 -8.76
CA VAL A 14 8.23 31.73 -7.41
C VAL A 14 9.16 32.66 -6.63
N SER A 15 8.75 33.92 -6.45
CA SER A 15 9.36 34.79 -5.43
C SER A 15 9.09 34.21 -4.04
N PRO A 16 10.11 34.16 -3.14
CA PRO A 16 9.98 33.55 -1.82
C PRO A 16 9.00 34.29 -0.88
N ASP A 17 8.64 35.54 -1.21
CA ASP A 17 7.79 36.40 -0.35
C ASP A 17 6.29 36.35 -0.70
N ASN A 18 5.87 35.47 -1.61
CA ASN A 18 4.49 35.46 -2.12
C ASN A 18 3.89 34.06 -2.18
N VAL A 19 4.10 33.26 -1.13
CA VAL A 19 3.32 32.02 -0.94
C VAL A 19 1.93 32.43 -0.45
N PRO A 20 0.86 32.26 -1.24
CA PRO A 20 -0.49 32.54 -0.76
C PRO A 20 -0.77 31.69 0.47
N GLU A 21 -1.10 32.33 1.60
CA GLU A 21 -1.35 31.70 2.91
C GLU A 21 -2.40 30.58 2.87
N THR A 22 -3.22 30.54 1.82
CA THR A 22 -4.14 29.44 1.56
C THR A 22 -4.15 29.10 0.07
N LEU A 23 -3.44 28.04 -0.32
CA LEU A 23 -3.73 27.37 -1.57
C LEU A 23 -5.21 26.94 -1.53
N PRO A 24 -6.05 27.36 -2.50
CA PRO A 24 -7.45 26.94 -2.54
C PRO A 24 -7.47 25.42 -2.62
N ARG A 25 -7.95 24.79 -1.53
CA ARG A 25 -8.12 23.34 -1.47
C ARG A 25 -9.09 22.98 -2.61
N PRO A 26 -8.70 22.13 -3.58
CA PRO A 26 -9.56 21.76 -4.68
C PRO A 26 -10.92 21.31 -4.15
N ALA A 27 -12.03 21.71 -4.79
CA ALA A 27 -13.38 21.32 -4.34
C ALA A 27 -13.56 19.79 -4.28
N ASP A 28 -12.76 19.06 -5.07
CA ASP A 28 -12.64 17.59 -5.04
C ASP A 28 -11.98 17.03 -3.78
N PHE A 29 -11.34 17.83 -2.93
CA PHE A 29 -10.73 17.37 -1.67
C PHE A 29 -11.78 17.08 -0.57
N THR A 30 -13.06 17.10 -0.92
CA THR A 30 -14.17 16.50 -0.16
C THR A 30 -14.19 14.95 -0.25
N LEU A 31 -13.09 14.33 -0.70
CA LEU A 31 -12.70 12.90 -0.64
C LEU A 31 -12.54 12.35 0.80
N VAL A 32 -13.34 12.80 1.77
CA VAL A 32 -13.29 12.29 3.14
C VAL A 32 -13.77 10.83 3.22
N ASP A 33 -14.47 10.36 2.18
CA ASP A 33 -15.02 9.01 2.10
C ASP A 33 -14.46 8.17 0.95
N ASP A 34 -13.13 8.28 0.75
CA ASP A 34 -12.32 7.41 -0.10
C ASP A 34 -12.21 5.99 0.47
N VAL A 35 -13.32 5.26 0.42
CA VAL A 35 -13.40 3.88 0.87
C VAL A 35 -14.25 3.10 -0.12
N ALA A 36 -13.86 1.86 -0.39
CA ALA A 36 -14.65 0.98 -1.25
C ALA A 36 -15.91 0.51 -0.51
N ARG A 37 -16.91 1.39 -0.36
CA ARG A 37 -18.15 1.15 0.41
C ARG A 37 -18.86 -0.15 0.02
N PRO A 38 -19.04 -0.49 -1.28
CA PRO A 38 -19.67 -1.75 -1.66
C PRO A 38 -18.85 -2.96 -1.20
N THR A 39 -17.52 -2.87 -1.29
CA THR A 39 -16.61 -3.93 -0.85
C THR A 39 -16.58 -4.06 0.66
N LEU A 40 -16.58 -2.96 1.40
CA LEU A 40 -16.71 -3.00 2.85
C LEU A 40 -18.02 -3.63 3.29
N ALA A 41 -19.13 -3.36 2.58
CA ALA A 41 -20.41 -3.99 2.86
C ALA A 41 -20.36 -5.51 2.77
N MET A 42 -19.60 -6.05 1.81
CA MET A 42 -19.39 -7.50 1.66
C MET A 42 -18.48 -8.11 2.74
N LEU A 43 -17.51 -7.34 3.25
CA LEU A 43 -16.56 -7.81 4.26
C LEU A 43 -17.14 -7.74 5.67
N ASP A 44 -17.70 -6.59 6.03
CA ASP A 44 -18.40 -6.34 7.29
C ASP A 44 -19.41 -5.19 7.07
N PRO A 45 -20.72 -5.50 6.98
CA PRO A 45 -21.77 -4.50 6.77
C PRO A 45 -21.76 -3.36 7.80
N ARG A 46 -21.23 -3.59 9.02
CA ARG A 46 -21.18 -2.58 10.07
C ARG A 46 -20.23 -1.42 9.72
N LEU A 47 -19.20 -1.69 8.94
CA LEU A 47 -18.22 -0.68 8.50
C LEU A 47 -18.81 0.32 7.51
N THR A 48 -19.90 -0.03 6.82
CA THR A 48 -20.55 0.87 5.84
C THR A 48 -21.10 2.15 6.46
N LYS A 49 -21.43 2.13 7.75
CA LYS A 49 -21.97 3.28 8.48
C LYS A 49 -20.89 4.20 9.09
N LEU A 50 -19.64 3.74 9.12
CA LEU A 50 -18.54 4.48 9.74
C LEU A 50 -17.80 5.32 8.69
N PRO A 51 -17.43 6.58 8.96
CA PRO A 51 -16.58 7.35 8.05
C PRO A 51 -15.24 6.65 7.79
N GLY A 52 -14.70 6.80 6.57
CA GLY A 52 -13.44 6.14 6.20
C GLY A 52 -12.26 6.41 7.12
N TYR A 53 -12.15 7.63 7.67
CA TYR A 53 -11.09 7.97 8.60
C TYR A 53 -11.21 7.21 9.93
N VAL A 54 -12.43 6.94 10.43
CA VAL A 54 -12.66 6.16 11.64
C VAL A 54 -12.22 4.72 11.42
N ILE A 55 -12.59 4.13 10.28
CA ILE A 55 -12.19 2.76 9.91
C ILE A 55 -10.67 2.64 9.90
N ARG A 56 -9.98 3.56 9.21
CA ARG A 56 -8.51 3.59 9.15
C ARG A 56 -7.86 3.79 10.52
N HIS A 57 -8.45 4.64 11.36
CA HIS A 57 -7.96 4.89 12.71
C HIS A 57 -8.09 3.65 13.61
N GLU A 58 -9.21 2.94 13.55
CA GLU A 58 -9.40 1.71 14.31
C GLU A 58 -8.49 0.58 13.81
N LEU A 59 -8.34 0.42 12.49
CA LEU A 59 -7.38 -0.54 11.92
C LEU A 59 -5.95 -0.23 12.37
N ALA A 60 -5.58 1.05 12.44
CA ALA A 60 -4.27 1.47 12.92
C ALA A 60 -4.06 1.20 14.42
N LYS A 61 -5.10 1.11 15.25
CA LYS A 61 -4.97 0.66 16.66
C LYS A 61 -4.67 -0.84 16.76
N GLN A 62 -5.17 -1.62 15.80
CA GLN A 62 -5.08 -3.08 15.78
C GLN A 62 -3.93 -3.62 14.91
N TRP A 63 -3.08 -2.74 14.37
CA TRP A 63 -2.03 -3.11 13.41
C TRP A 63 -1.11 -4.24 13.89
N GLY A 64 -0.76 -4.28 15.18
CA GLY A 64 0.10 -5.32 15.74
C GLY A 64 -0.51 -6.71 15.62
N GLN A 65 -1.79 -6.85 15.93
CA GLN A 65 -2.53 -8.12 15.81
C GLN A 65 -2.76 -8.51 14.35
N LEU A 66 -2.98 -7.53 13.47
CA LEU A 66 -3.08 -7.74 12.03
C LEU A 66 -1.76 -8.25 11.45
N LEU A 67 -0.62 -7.67 11.85
CA LEU A 67 0.69 -8.14 11.41
C LEU A 67 1.05 -9.50 11.99
N GLU A 68 0.68 -9.78 13.25
CA GLU A 68 0.87 -11.10 13.86
C GLU A 68 0.15 -12.19 13.06
N GLY A 69 -1.13 -11.98 12.74
CA GLY A 69 -1.87 -12.96 11.93
C GLY A 69 -1.41 -13.03 10.48
N LEU A 70 -0.88 -11.93 9.92
CA LEU A 70 -0.27 -11.91 8.59
C LEU A 70 1.04 -12.72 8.54
N ASN A 71 1.88 -12.59 9.56
CA ASN A 71 3.15 -13.30 9.69
C ASN A 71 2.96 -14.78 10.07
N GLY A 72 1.85 -15.11 10.72
CA GLY A 72 1.52 -16.51 11.01
C GLY A 72 1.19 -17.32 9.76
N VAL A 73 0.72 -16.71 8.69
CA VAL A 73 0.31 -17.44 7.48
C VAL A 73 1.51 -17.75 6.58
N GLU A 74 1.77 -19.04 6.40
CA GLU A 74 2.73 -19.52 5.41
C GLU A 74 2.09 -19.55 4.02
N LEU A 75 2.46 -18.59 3.18
CA LEU A 75 2.06 -18.51 1.77
C LEU A 75 3.33 -18.53 0.91
N PRO A 76 3.41 -19.37 -0.15
CA PRO A 76 4.53 -19.34 -1.07
C PRO A 76 4.65 -17.95 -1.69
N CYS A 77 5.78 -17.28 -1.48
CA CYS A 77 6.00 -15.92 -1.98
C CYS A 77 5.94 -15.84 -3.50
N THR A 78 6.27 -16.93 -4.19
CA THR A 78 6.22 -17.05 -5.65
C THR A 78 5.46 -18.30 -6.07
N MET A 79 4.52 -18.16 -7.01
CA MET A 79 3.79 -19.29 -7.60
C MET A 79 3.76 -19.15 -9.12
N PRO A 80 3.74 -20.24 -9.91
CA PRO A 80 3.51 -20.16 -11.34
C PRO A 80 2.13 -19.55 -11.66
N LYS A 81 2.08 -18.63 -12.63
CA LYS A 81 0.86 -17.88 -13.01
C LYS A 81 -0.33 -18.77 -13.34
N ASN A 82 -0.11 -19.93 -13.97
CA ASN A 82 -1.14 -20.92 -14.29
C ASN A 82 -1.65 -21.72 -13.08
N ILE A 83 -0.86 -21.82 -12.01
CA ILE A 83 -1.25 -22.53 -10.77
C ILE A 83 -2.04 -21.61 -9.84
N VAL A 84 -1.87 -20.29 -9.95
CA VAL A 84 -2.63 -19.32 -9.14
C VAL A 84 -4.10 -19.30 -9.56
N GLY A 85 -4.87 -20.17 -8.92
CA GLY A 85 -6.32 -20.25 -9.04
C GLY A 85 -7.05 -19.04 -8.42
N PRO A 86 -8.39 -19.05 -8.43
CA PRO A 86 -9.20 -18.01 -7.80
C PRO A 86 -9.15 -18.03 -6.27
N VAL A 87 -8.65 -19.12 -5.68
CA VAL A 87 -8.58 -19.36 -4.24
C VAL A 87 -7.26 -20.07 -3.93
N VAL A 88 -6.62 -19.70 -2.83
CA VAL A 88 -5.45 -20.39 -2.27
C VAL A 88 -5.76 -20.86 -0.86
N TYR A 89 -5.37 -22.10 -0.56
CA TYR A 89 -5.45 -22.67 0.78
C TYR A 89 -4.10 -22.52 1.47
N VAL A 90 -4.11 -22.01 2.70
CA VAL A 90 -2.91 -21.85 3.53
C VAL A 90 -3.16 -22.45 4.90
N THR A 91 -2.12 -22.99 5.52
CA THR A 91 -2.23 -23.57 6.86
C THR A 91 -2.59 -22.46 7.86
N ARG A 92 -3.61 -22.71 8.69
CA ARG A 92 -3.95 -21.83 9.81
C ARG A 92 -3.06 -22.22 11.00
N PRO A 93 -2.24 -21.29 11.52
CA PRO A 93 -1.45 -21.55 12.73
C PRO A 93 -2.37 -21.87 13.91
N GLN A 94 -1.93 -22.78 14.76
CA GLN A 94 -2.56 -22.99 16.05
C GLN A 94 -2.14 -21.85 16.98
N HIS A 95 -3.13 -21.11 17.51
CA HIS A 95 -2.88 -20.06 18.50
C HIS A 95 -3.49 -20.43 19.85
N PRO A 96 -2.85 -20.00 20.95
CA PRO A 96 -3.41 -20.19 22.29
C PRO A 96 -4.77 -19.49 22.40
N PRO A 97 -5.72 -20.05 23.19
CA PRO A 97 -7.11 -19.58 23.25
C PRO A 97 -7.25 -18.11 23.69
N ASN A 98 -6.26 -17.56 24.38
CA ASN A 98 -6.30 -16.20 24.93
C ASN A 98 -5.88 -15.11 23.93
N ARG A 99 -5.41 -15.47 22.72
CA ARG A 99 -5.05 -14.50 21.67
C ARG A 99 -5.45 -15.06 20.30
N VAL A 100 -6.53 -14.54 19.74
CA VAL A 100 -6.93 -14.86 18.36
C VAL A 100 -6.38 -13.75 17.47
N PRO A 101 -5.29 -13.99 16.71
CA PRO A 101 -4.79 -12.98 15.79
C PRO A 101 -5.81 -12.75 14.66
N PHE A 102 -5.77 -11.57 14.06
CA PHE A 102 -6.54 -11.29 12.87
C PHE A 102 -5.83 -11.93 11.68
N PHE A 103 -6.40 -13.01 11.15
CA PHE A 103 -5.86 -13.68 9.97
C PHE A 103 -6.23 -12.93 8.69
N PRO A 104 -5.35 -12.95 7.67
CA PRO A 104 -5.68 -12.39 6.36
C PRO A 104 -6.89 -13.09 5.75
N THR A 105 -7.69 -12.33 5.02
CA THR A 105 -8.92 -12.82 4.38
C THR A 105 -8.78 -13.01 2.89
N HIS A 106 -7.72 -12.46 2.29
CA HIS A 106 -7.47 -12.47 0.85
C HIS A 106 -6.00 -12.75 0.56
N ALA A 107 -5.73 -13.21 -0.65
CA ALA A 107 -4.40 -13.23 -1.23
C ALA A 107 -4.37 -12.28 -2.43
N ILE A 108 -3.22 -11.67 -2.70
CA ILE A 108 -2.99 -10.83 -3.86
C ILE A 108 -1.94 -11.51 -4.73
N ALA A 109 -2.29 -11.81 -5.97
CA ALA A 109 -1.36 -12.24 -6.98
C ALA A 109 -0.91 -11.03 -7.81
N LEU A 110 0.37 -10.70 -7.69
CA LEU A 110 0.97 -9.54 -8.33
C LEU A 110 1.67 -9.91 -9.63
N THR A 111 1.46 -9.08 -10.64
CA THR A 111 2.12 -9.19 -11.94
C THR A 111 2.61 -7.84 -12.39
N THR A 112 3.71 -7.82 -13.14
CA THR A 112 4.22 -6.64 -13.84
C THR A 112 3.89 -6.70 -15.32
N PRO A 113 3.98 -5.60 -16.09
CA PRO A 113 3.82 -5.65 -17.55
C PRO A 113 4.67 -6.73 -18.23
N LEU A 114 5.91 -6.93 -17.75
CA LEU A 114 6.78 -8.01 -18.21
C LEU A 114 6.16 -9.38 -17.94
N THR A 115 5.68 -9.61 -16.72
CA THR A 115 5.07 -10.90 -16.32
C THR A 115 3.73 -11.20 -17.01
N ILE A 116 3.05 -10.17 -17.53
CA ILE A 116 1.81 -10.37 -18.30
C ILE A 116 2.13 -11.03 -19.64
N LEU A 117 3.20 -10.58 -20.30
CA LEU A 117 3.65 -11.05 -21.62
C LEU A 117 4.43 -12.38 -21.55
N THR A 118 4.88 -12.78 -20.37
CA THR A 118 5.62 -14.03 -20.17
C THR A 118 4.72 -15.27 -20.19
N PRO A 119 5.31 -16.46 -20.43
CA PRO A 119 4.58 -17.73 -20.49
C PRO A 119 3.72 -18.02 -19.24
N PRO A 120 2.71 -18.91 -19.34
CA PRO A 120 1.84 -19.26 -18.21
C PRO A 120 2.55 -19.83 -16.98
N ASN A 121 3.76 -20.37 -17.15
CA ASN A 121 4.57 -20.90 -16.04
C ASN A 121 5.42 -19.83 -15.35
N ALA A 122 5.37 -18.57 -15.80
CA ALA A 122 6.15 -17.50 -15.21
C ALA A 122 5.76 -17.29 -13.73
N PRO A 123 6.73 -17.06 -12.84
CA PRO A 123 6.47 -16.86 -11.43
C PRO A 123 5.74 -15.52 -11.22
N VAL A 124 4.71 -15.54 -10.37
CA VAL A 124 4.01 -14.36 -9.86
C VAL A 124 4.18 -14.29 -8.35
N THR A 125 4.25 -13.08 -7.82
CA THR A 125 4.38 -12.89 -6.38
C THR A 125 3.00 -12.98 -5.73
N VAL A 126 2.85 -13.78 -4.68
CA VAL A 126 1.57 -13.91 -3.96
C VAL A 126 1.75 -13.41 -2.52
N LEU A 127 0.87 -12.50 -2.10
CA LEU A 127 0.92 -11.87 -0.78
C LEU A 127 -0.42 -12.00 -0.06
N ALA A 128 -0.43 -12.40 1.20
CA ALA A 128 -1.66 -12.39 2.00
C ALA A 128 -2.05 -10.94 2.41
N ILE A 129 -3.34 -10.66 2.57
CA ILE A 129 -3.82 -9.34 3.01
C ILE A 129 -5.16 -9.42 3.74
N HIS A 130 -5.41 -8.46 4.64
CA HIS A 130 -6.72 -8.20 5.18
C HIS A 130 -7.53 -7.39 4.17
N GLY A 131 -8.62 -7.97 3.65
CA GLY A 131 -9.49 -7.30 2.69
C GLY A 131 -10.04 -5.97 3.23
N THR A 132 -10.29 -5.88 4.54
CA THR A 132 -10.74 -4.65 5.22
C THR A 132 -9.71 -3.54 5.15
N VAL A 133 -8.43 -3.86 5.37
CA VAL A 133 -7.32 -2.90 5.24
C VAL A 133 -7.21 -2.41 3.81
N LEU A 134 -7.28 -3.31 2.83
CA LEU A 134 -7.21 -2.92 1.43
C LEU A 134 -8.40 -2.05 1.01
N ALA A 135 -9.63 -2.43 1.37
CA ALA A 135 -10.85 -1.67 1.09
C ALA A 135 -10.87 -0.29 1.79
N ALA A 136 -10.24 -0.19 2.98
CA ALA A 136 -10.11 1.05 3.74
C ALA A 136 -9.17 2.09 3.08
N HIS A 137 -8.24 1.63 2.25
CA HIS A 137 -7.20 2.44 1.62
C HIS A 137 -7.33 2.56 0.10
N CYS A 138 -8.12 1.72 -0.54
CA CYS A 138 -8.28 1.69 -2.00
C CYS A 138 -9.76 1.85 -2.37
N ALA A 139 -10.19 3.08 -2.65
CA ALA A 139 -11.59 3.40 -2.94
C ALA A 139 -12.21 2.64 -4.12
N LYS A 140 -11.38 2.26 -5.11
CA LYS A 140 -11.81 1.57 -6.35
C LYS A 140 -11.56 0.06 -6.34
N ILE A 141 -11.15 -0.51 -5.21
CA ILE A 141 -10.89 -1.95 -5.14
C ILE A 141 -12.21 -2.73 -5.16
N VAL A 142 -12.23 -3.86 -5.82
CA VAL A 142 -13.33 -4.83 -5.79
C VAL A 142 -12.77 -6.15 -5.26
N LEU A 143 -13.35 -6.66 -4.19
CA LEU A 143 -12.94 -7.92 -3.57
C LEU A 143 -14.07 -8.93 -3.62
N ALA A 144 -13.69 -10.20 -3.69
CA ALA A 144 -14.63 -11.30 -3.46
C ALA A 144 -15.04 -11.33 -1.98
N ALA A 145 -16.17 -11.97 -1.67
CA ALA A 145 -16.52 -12.24 -0.29
C ALA A 145 -15.50 -13.22 0.33
N PRO A 146 -15.13 -13.07 1.62
CA PRO A 146 -14.29 -14.03 2.31
C PRO A 146 -14.93 -15.42 2.25
N VAL A 147 -14.13 -16.43 1.93
CA VAL A 147 -14.61 -17.82 1.84
C VAL A 147 -14.26 -18.53 3.14
N GLN A 148 -15.24 -19.17 3.77
CA GLN A 148 -14.96 -20.05 4.90
C GLN A 148 -14.27 -21.32 4.41
N SER A 149 -13.19 -21.71 5.08
CA SER A 149 -12.51 -22.97 4.75
C SER A 149 -13.38 -24.15 5.17
N THR A 150 -13.65 -25.06 4.24
CA THR A 150 -14.25 -26.36 4.53
C THR A 150 -13.24 -27.35 5.11
N LYS A 151 -11.94 -27.04 5.02
CA LYS A 151 -10.84 -27.87 5.53
C LYS A 151 -10.43 -27.37 6.93
N PRO A 152 -10.52 -28.22 7.97
CA PRO A 152 -10.08 -27.85 9.31
C PRO A 152 -8.57 -27.56 9.30
N GLY A 153 -8.14 -26.51 10.01
CA GLY A 153 -6.73 -26.12 10.06
C GLY A 153 -6.21 -25.39 8.82
N PHE A 154 -7.07 -25.01 7.86
CA PHE A 154 -6.69 -24.20 6.71
C PHE A 154 -7.50 -22.90 6.64
N LEU A 155 -6.88 -21.85 6.11
CA LEU A 155 -7.55 -20.64 5.65
C LEU A 155 -7.77 -20.75 4.13
N CYS A 156 -8.92 -20.26 3.68
CA CYS A 156 -9.32 -20.22 2.28
C CYS A 156 -9.28 -18.76 1.82
N LEU A 157 -8.28 -18.39 1.03
CA LEU A 157 -8.01 -17.01 0.63
C LEU A 157 -8.41 -16.79 -0.83
N PRO A 158 -9.52 -16.09 -1.13
CA PRO A 158 -9.78 -15.62 -2.49
C PRO A 158 -8.63 -14.76 -3.00
N VAL A 159 -8.23 -15.00 -4.24
CA VAL A 159 -7.09 -14.35 -4.89
C VAL A 159 -7.56 -13.15 -5.70
N LEU A 160 -7.07 -11.98 -5.33
CA LEU A 160 -7.16 -10.77 -6.13
C LEU A 160 -5.93 -10.67 -7.05
N ARG A 161 -6.15 -10.56 -8.36
CA ARG A 161 -5.05 -10.35 -9.32
C ARG A 161 -4.85 -8.86 -9.54
N LEU A 162 -3.63 -8.37 -9.30
CA LEU A 162 -3.26 -6.98 -9.54
C LEU A 162 -2.10 -6.88 -10.54
N HIS A 163 -2.25 -5.93 -11.45
CA HIS A 163 -1.24 -5.55 -12.43
C HIS A 163 -0.62 -4.23 -11.97
N LEU A 164 0.67 -4.23 -11.63
CA LEU A 164 1.35 -3.05 -11.08
C LEU A 164 2.64 -2.77 -11.84
N GLN A 165 3.03 -1.50 -11.90
CA GLN A 165 4.28 -1.08 -12.54
C GLN A 165 5.51 -1.47 -11.72
N SER A 166 5.39 -1.52 -10.38
CA SER A 166 6.48 -1.89 -9.48
C SER A 166 5.98 -2.76 -8.33
N MET A 167 6.57 -3.96 -8.20
CA MET A 167 6.28 -4.88 -7.10
C MET A 167 6.80 -4.35 -5.77
N THR A 168 8.03 -3.81 -5.77
CA THR A 168 8.69 -3.28 -4.58
C THR A 168 7.90 -2.11 -3.98
N ALA A 169 7.40 -1.21 -4.83
CA ALA A 169 6.56 -0.10 -4.38
C ALA A 169 5.27 -0.58 -3.71
N PHE A 170 4.69 -1.68 -4.19
CA PHE A 170 3.49 -2.25 -3.59
C PHE A 170 3.76 -2.92 -2.24
N VAL A 171 4.89 -3.60 -2.08
CA VAL A 171 5.28 -4.18 -0.78
C VAL A 171 5.44 -3.07 0.27
N ALA A 172 6.11 -1.98 -0.10
CA ALA A 172 6.22 -0.78 0.72
C ALA A 172 4.83 -0.18 1.05
N LEU A 173 3.97 -0.05 0.04
CA LEU A 173 2.61 0.48 0.22
C LEU A 173 1.78 -0.42 1.14
N ARG A 174 1.89 -1.74 1.02
CA ARG A 174 1.24 -2.70 1.90
C ARG A 174 1.68 -2.51 3.34
N ALA A 175 2.98 -2.38 3.60
CA ALA A 175 3.48 -2.08 4.94
C ALA A 175 2.96 -0.74 5.48
N PHE A 176 2.88 0.28 4.63
CA PHE A 176 2.32 1.59 4.98
C PHE A 176 0.82 1.53 5.31
N MET A 177 0.03 0.72 4.60
CA MET A 177 -1.40 0.55 4.87
C MET A 177 -1.67 0.05 6.30
N TYR A 178 -0.81 -0.83 6.84
CA TYR A 178 -0.94 -1.30 8.23
C TYR A 178 -0.36 -0.33 9.25
N SER A 179 0.89 0.12 9.03
CA SER A 179 1.64 0.87 10.04
C SER A 179 1.34 2.37 10.05
N ARG A 180 0.86 2.92 8.94
CA ARG A 180 0.68 4.35 8.70
C ARG A 180 1.95 5.19 8.91
N ARG A 181 3.13 4.55 8.90
CA ARG A 181 4.45 5.17 9.08
C ARG A 181 4.98 5.72 7.76
N ALA A 182 4.74 7.01 7.54
CA ALA A 182 5.18 7.69 6.31
C ALA A 182 6.71 7.74 6.20
N ASP A 183 7.42 7.84 7.32
CA ASP A 183 8.89 7.81 7.40
C ASP A 183 9.47 6.52 6.82
N THR A 184 8.98 5.36 7.27
CA THR A 184 9.40 4.05 6.76
C THR A 184 9.04 3.89 5.28
N PHE A 185 7.86 4.35 4.89
CA PHE A 185 7.39 4.28 3.52
C PHE A 185 8.26 5.12 2.57
N LEU A 186 8.49 6.39 2.88
CA LEU A 186 9.32 7.28 2.06
C LEU A 186 10.76 6.76 1.95
N THR A 187 11.32 6.23 3.05
CA THR A 187 12.64 5.61 3.05
C THR A 187 12.70 4.40 2.11
N SER A 188 11.63 3.58 2.08
CA SER A 188 11.56 2.42 1.20
C SER A 188 11.39 2.76 -0.29
N LEU A 189 10.75 3.88 -0.62
CA LEU A 189 10.60 4.36 -2.00
C LEU A 189 11.87 5.04 -2.51
N MET A 190 12.62 5.69 -1.62
CA MET A 190 13.74 6.56 -1.98
C MET A 190 14.97 6.23 -1.13
N PRO A 191 15.57 5.04 -1.32
CA PRO A 191 16.68 4.57 -0.50
C PRO A 191 17.92 5.48 -0.55
N PHE A 192 18.03 6.33 -1.58
CA PHE A 192 19.14 7.28 -1.76
C PHE A 192 18.94 8.63 -1.06
N ILE A 193 17.72 8.96 -0.63
CA ILE A 193 17.43 10.27 -0.01
C ILE A 193 18.11 10.46 1.35
N PRO A 194 18.19 9.46 2.24
CA PRO A 194 18.91 9.65 3.50
C PRO A 194 20.38 10.04 3.28
N ALA A 195 21.04 9.43 2.29
CA ALA A 195 22.41 9.79 1.91
C ALA A 195 22.49 11.18 1.27
N PHE A 196 21.50 11.55 0.45
CA PHE A 196 21.40 12.88 -0.15
C PHE A 196 21.17 13.98 0.91
N LEU A 197 20.23 13.78 1.84
CA LEU A 197 19.95 14.71 2.94
C LEU A 197 21.13 14.82 3.91
N ALA A 198 21.83 13.72 4.17
CA ALA A 198 23.05 13.74 4.98
C ALA A 198 24.18 14.54 4.30
N LYS A 199 24.31 14.44 2.96
CA LYS A 199 25.25 15.25 2.18
C LYS A 199 24.89 16.74 2.22
N LEU A 200 23.63 17.09 1.97
CA LEU A 200 23.16 18.49 2.06
C LEU A 200 23.43 19.10 3.44
N ARG A 201 23.13 18.35 4.52
CA ARG A 201 23.38 18.81 5.90
C ARG A 201 24.87 18.98 6.20
N SER A 202 25.73 18.14 5.63
CA SER A 202 27.18 18.26 5.78
C SER A 202 27.75 19.44 4.99
N ASP A 203 27.18 19.74 3.83
CA ASP A 203 27.62 20.85 2.97
C ASP A 203 27.16 22.19 3.55
N ASP A 204 25.94 22.27 4.10
CA ASP A 204 25.44 23.44 4.83
C ASP A 204 26.24 23.69 6.12
N ALA A 205 26.56 22.64 6.88
CA ALA A 205 27.41 22.76 8.07
C ALA A 205 28.83 23.26 7.72
N ARG A 206 29.38 22.82 6.58
CA ARG A 206 30.67 23.32 6.07
C ARG A 206 30.60 24.78 5.61
N ALA A 207 29.51 25.18 4.97
CA ALA A 207 29.31 26.57 4.54
C ALA A 207 29.23 27.54 5.73
N ILE A 208 28.56 27.14 6.82
CA ILE A 208 28.45 27.94 8.05
C ILE A 208 29.82 28.11 8.73
N ILE A 209 30.61 27.04 8.84
CA ILE A 209 31.97 27.09 9.43
C ILE A 209 32.90 27.99 8.60
N LYS A 210 32.79 27.94 7.28
CA LYS A 210 33.62 28.76 6.39
C LYS A 210 33.26 30.25 6.46
N ALA A 211 31.97 30.57 6.60
CA ALA A 211 31.50 31.94 6.77
C ALA A 211 31.84 32.56 8.13
N THR A 212 32.24 31.76 9.12
CA THR A 212 32.68 32.24 10.45
C THR A 212 34.20 32.37 10.59
N GLN A 213 34.97 31.98 9.58
CA GLN A 213 36.45 31.98 9.61
C GLN A 213 37.12 33.09 8.78
N ASP A 214 36.38 33.87 8.00
CA ASP A 214 36.92 35.05 7.29
C ASP A 214 36.35 36.35 7.92
N PRO A 215 37.10 37.06 8.78
CA PRO A 215 36.78 38.41 9.25
C PRO A 215 37.08 39.50 8.21
#